data_AF-A0A829H6S6-F1
#
_entry.id   AF-A0A829H6S6-F1
#
_cell.length_a   1.000
_cell.length_b   1.000
_cell.length_c   1.000
_cell.angle_alpha   90.00
_cell.angle_beta   90.00
_cell.angle_gamma   90.00
#
_symmetry.space_group_name_H-M   'P 1'
#
loop_
_entity.id
_entity.type
_entity.pdbx_description
1 polymer ?
#
loop_
_entity_poly.entity_id
_entity_poly.type
_entity_poly.pdbx_seq_one_letter_code
_entity_poly.pdbx_strand_id
1 'polypeptide(L)'
;FPSWGTLASVISTATLIAYLTGPITVISLRDMAPDFKRPVKSSLLRVMAPLSFVLTSLAAYWAKWPTTVEVIGVIFLGIPFYLFYEWRSGWASTLKQLKAAAWMLVYLLFLSLISLIGSSEFNGLNWIHYPLDFVVIIVGALGFYAWGINSHIFSKYFRRAARVNDKVKMPRQ
;
A
#
# COMPACT_ATOMS: atom_id res chain seq x y z
N PHE A 1 -19.72 -2.87 26.81
CA PHE A 1 -18.28 -3.12 26.55
C PHE A 1 -18.09 -3.15 25.05
N PRO A 2 -17.18 -2.37 24.44
CA PRO A 2 -16.87 -2.57 23.03
C PRO A 2 -16.48 -4.03 22.85
N SER A 3 -17.18 -4.74 21.96
CA SER A 3 -17.04 -6.19 21.83
C SER A 3 -15.63 -6.51 21.33
N TRP A 4 -15.00 -7.56 21.86
CA TRP A 4 -13.71 -8.06 21.36
C TRP A 4 -13.69 -8.25 19.83
N GLY A 5 -14.86 -8.53 19.22
CA GLY A 5 -15.03 -8.61 17.78
C GLY A 5 -14.74 -7.30 17.04
N THR A 6 -15.07 -6.15 17.62
CA THR A 6 -14.77 -4.84 17.02
C THR A 6 -13.28 -4.58 16.96
N LEU A 7 -12.55 -4.85 18.05
CA LEU A 7 -11.09 -4.71 18.10
C LEU A 7 -10.39 -5.66 17.13
N ALA A 8 -10.82 -6.92 17.09
CA ALA A 8 -10.27 -7.91 16.16
C ALA A 8 -10.48 -7.49 14.69
N SER A 9 -11.65 -6.94 14.36
CA SER A 9 -11.94 -6.42 13.03
C SER A 9 -10.98 -5.28 12.65
N VAL A 10 -10.81 -4.30 13.53
CA VAL A 10 -9.91 -3.15 13.28
C VAL A 10 -8.46 -3.60 13.04
N ILE A 11 -7.95 -4.52 13.86
CA ILE A 11 -6.58 -5.03 13.72
C ILE A 11 -6.43 -5.81 12.40
N SER A 12 -7.41 -6.64 12.05
CA SER A 12 -7.40 -7.40 10.79
C SER A 12 -7.36 -6.46 9.58
N THR A 13 -8.23 -5.44 9.56
CA THR A 13 -8.26 -4.42 8.49
C THR A 13 -6.94 -3.65 8.40
N ALA A 14 -6.38 -3.24 9.53
CA ALA A 14 -5.07 -2.57 9.56
C ALA A 14 -3.96 -3.47 8.97
N THR A 15 -4.01 -4.77 9.24
CA THR A 15 -3.06 -5.75 8.70
C THR A 15 -3.21 -5.89 7.18
N LEU A 16 -4.44 -5.96 6.67
CA LEU A 16 -4.71 -5.98 5.22
C LEU A 16 -4.17 -4.72 4.54
N ILE A 17 -4.39 -3.55 5.13
CA ILE A 17 -3.84 -2.29 4.61
C ILE A 17 -2.31 -2.32 4.60
N ALA A 18 -1.68 -2.86 5.66
CA ALA A 18 -0.22 -3.02 5.68
C ALA A 18 0.26 -3.93 4.54
N TYR A 19 -0.47 -5.01 4.22
CA TYR A 19 -0.13 -5.91 3.11
C TYR A 19 -0.24 -5.27 1.72
N LEU A 20 -1.03 -4.21 1.54
CA LEU A 20 -1.08 -3.46 0.27
C LEU A 20 0.30 -2.87 -0.12
N THR A 21 1.14 -2.54 0.87
CA THR A 21 2.48 -1.99 0.61
C THR A 21 3.46 -3.01 0.01
N GLY A 22 3.30 -4.30 0.34
CA GLY A 22 4.21 -5.38 -0.04
C GLY A 22 4.44 -5.53 -1.55
N PRO A 23 3.39 -5.76 -2.36
CA PRO A 23 3.53 -5.98 -3.79
C PRO A 23 4.05 -4.76 -4.55
N ILE A 24 3.77 -3.54 -4.08
CA ILE A 24 4.32 -2.31 -4.67
C ILE A 24 5.79 -2.16 -4.31
N THR A 25 6.15 -2.39 -3.04
CA THR A 25 7.53 -2.30 -2.57
C THR A 25 8.44 -3.29 -3.32
N VAL A 26 7.99 -4.54 -3.50
CA VAL A 26 8.82 -5.55 -4.19
C VAL A 26 9.04 -5.21 -5.66
N ILE A 27 8.04 -4.68 -6.37
CA ILE A 27 8.22 -4.28 -7.77
C ILE A 27 9.04 -3.00 -7.90
N SER A 28 8.77 -1.98 -7.07
CA SER A 28 9.57 -0.75 -7.05
C SER A 28 11.04 -1.04 -6.77
N LEU A 29 11.36 -1.91 -5.82
CA LEU A 29 12.74 -2.33 -5.56
C LEU A 29 13.36 -3.09 -6.74
N ARG A 30 12.55 -3.88 -7.45
CA ARG A 30 13.03 -4.63 -8.62
C ARG A 30 13.40 -3.71 -9.76
N ASP A 31 12.58 -2.69 -10.01
CA ASP A 31 12.76 -1.69 -11.06
C ASP A 31 13.91 -0.71 -10.72
N MET A 32 14.07 -0.36 -9.44
CA MET A 32 15.16 0.51 -9.00
C MET A 32 16.54 -0.15 -9.09
N ALA A 33 16.63 -1.46 -8.83
CA ALA A 33 17.90 -2.17 -8.68
C ALA A 33 18.00 -3.43 -9.56
N PRO A 34 17.80 -3.35 -10.88
CA PRO A 34 17.71 -4.51 -11.76
C PRO A 34 18.95 -5.41 -11.69
N ASP A 35 20.14 -4.82 -11.57
CA ASP A 35 21.43 -5.51 -11.61
C ASP A 35 21.92 -6.04 -10.25
N PHE A 36 21.13 -5.90 -9.18
CA PHE A 36 21.55 -6.35 -7.86
C PHE A 36 21.66 -7.89 -7.80
N LYS A 37 22.59 -8.39 -6.98
CA LYS A 37 22.83 -9.83 -6.82
C LYS A 37 21.72 -10.39 -5.92
N ARG A 38 20.85 -11.22 -6.47
CA ARG A 38 19.65 -11.73 -5.78
C ARG A 38 19.70 -13.25 -5.65
N PRO A 39 19.72 -13.81 -4.42
CA PRO A 39 19.66 -15.26 -4.18
C PRO A 39 18.38 -15.90 -4.72
N VAL A 40 17.27 -15.17 -4.68
CA VAL A 40 15.95 -15.62 -5.16
C VAL A 40 15.54 -14.80 -6.37
N LYS A 41 15.45 -15.46 -7.53
CA LYS A 41 14.94 -14.89 -8.78
C LYS A 41 13.64 -15.60 -9.15
N SER A 42 12.50 -14.97 -8.85
CA SER A 42 11.20 -15.46 -9.33
C SER A 42 10.65 -14.54 -10.42
N SER A 43 10.39 -15.12 -11.60
CA SER A 43 9.78 -14.43 -12.75
C SER A 43 8.29 -14.15 -12.51
N LEU A 44 7.61 -15.05 -11.79
CA LEU A 44 6.17 -14.99 -11.47
C LEU A 44 5.77 -13.74 -10.67
N LEU A 45 6.72 -13.08 -10.01
CA LEU A 45 6.48 -11.88 -9.21
C LEU A 45 5.82 -10.74 -9.99
N ARG A 46 6.06 -10.63 -11.31
CA ARG A 46 5.44 -9.57 -12.14
C ARG A 46 3.93 -9.74 -12.31
N VAL A 47 3.42 -10.97 -12.16
CA VAL A 47 1.98 -11.30 -12.20
C VAL A 47 1.41 -11.44 -10.80
N MET A 48 2.17 -12.05 -9.89
CA MET A 48 1.73 -12.26 -8.51
C MET A 48 1.61 -10.95 -7.72
N ALA A 49 2.45 -9.94 -8.00
CA ALA A 49 2.38 -8.66 -7.31
C ALA A 49 1.07 -7.89 -7.60
N PRO A 50 0.67 -7.62 -8.86
CA PRO A 50 -0.62 -6.96 -9.12
C PRO A 50 -1.80 -7.81 -8.63
N LEU A 51 -1.74 -9.14 -8.78
CA LEU A 51 -2.79 -10.03 -8.28
C LEU A 51 -2.93 -9.94 -6.75
N SER A 52 -1.82 -9.98 -6.03
CA SER A 52 -1.81 -9.84 -4.56
C SER A 52 -2.36 -8.48 -4.12
N PHE A 53 -2.01 -7.40 -4.85
CA PHE A 53 -2.54 -6.08 -4.54
C PHE A 53 -4.06 -6.04 -4.72
N VAL A 54 -4.57 -6.56 -5.83
CA VAL A 54 -6.02 -6.65 -6.10
C VAL A 54 -6.72 -7.48 -5.03
N LEU A 55 -6.25 -8.69 -4.74
CA LEU A 55 -6.87 -9.57 -3.75
C LEU A 55 -6.89 -8.95 -2.35
N THR A 56 -5.78 -8.32 -1.94
CA THR A 56 -5.71 -7.62 -0.65
C THR A 56 -6.66 -6.43 -0.60
N SER A 57 -6.86 -5.76 -1.74
CA SER A 57 -7.80 -4.63 -1.86
C SER A 57 -9.25 -5.06 -1.76
N LEU A 58 -9.62 -6.18 -2.38
CA LEU A 58 -10.95 -6.77 -2.20
C LEU A 58 -11.15 -7.22 -0.75
N ALA A 59 -10.16 -7.86 -0.15
CA ALA A 59 -10.24 -8.25 1.26
C ALA A 59 -10.40 -7.04 2.19
N ALA A 60 -9.70 -5.93 1.89
CA ALA A 60 -9.86 -4.69 2.62
C ALA A 60 -11.26 -4.07 2.42
N TYR A 61 -11.84 -4.18 1.22
CA TYR A 61 -13.21 -3.75 0.96
C TYR A 61 -14.25 -4.56 1.77
N TRP A 62 -14.01 -5.86 1.96
CA TRP A 62 -14.87 -6.71 2.79
C TRP A 62 -14.85 -6.36 4.28
N ALA A 63 -13.94 -5.50 4.74
CA ALA A 63 -13.85 -5.10 6.14
C ALA A 63 -15.08 -4.32 6.68
N LYS A 64 -16.05 -3.99 5.81
CA LYS A 64 -17.32 -3.28 6.09
C LYS A 64 -17.13 -1.89 6.70
N TRP A 65 -17.99 -0.98 6.27
CA TRP A 65 -18.13 0.33 6.89
C TRP A 65 -18.68 0.19 8.33
N PRO A 66 -18.14 0.87 9.37
CA PRO A 66 -17.24 2.03 9.35
C PRO A 66 -15.75 1.75 9.66
N THR A 67 -15.32 0.49 9.85
CA THR A 67 -13.97 0.19 10.35
C THR A 67 -12.85 0.73 9.46
N THR A 68 -13.10 0.81 8.15
CA THR A 68 -12.18 1.38 7.16
C THR A 68 -11.84 2.85 7.44
N VAL A 69 -12.82 3.67 7.85
CA VAL A 69 -12.59 5.09 8.17
C VAL A 69 -11.77 5.26 9.43
N GLU A 70 -12.04 4.45 10.45
CA GLU A 70 -11.32 4.50 11.72
C GLU A 70 -9.82 4.25 11.50
N VAL A 71 -9.48 3.20 10.73
CA VAL A 71 -8.08 2.88 10.42
C VAL A 71 -7.43 3.98 9.58
N ILE A 72 -8.15 4.54 8.60
CA ILE A 72 -7.65 5.64 7.78
C ILE A 72 -7.39 6.88 8.63
N GLY A 73 -8.29 7.22 9.56
CA GLY A 73 -8.11 8.32 10.50
C GLY A 73 -6.82 8.18 11.31
N VAL A 74 -6.51 6.96 11.77
CA VAL A 74 -5.24 6.66 12.46
C VAL A 74 -4.03 6.84 11.54
N ILE A 75 -4.12 6.46 10.26
CA ILE A 75 -3.04 6.68 9.29
C ILE A 75 -2.82 8.18 9.04
N PHE A 76 -3.90 8.97 8.95
CA PHE A 76 -3.81 10.42 8.82
C PHE A 76 -3.16 11.08 10.03
N LEU A 77 -3.35 10.55 11.26
CA LEU A 77 -2.62 11.01 12.44
C LEU A 77 -1.11 10.85 12.30
N GLY A 78 -0.63 9.88 11.53
CA GLY A 78 0.80 9.72 11.23
C GLY A 78 1.43 10.90 10.49
N ILE A 79 0.65 11.67 9.71
CA ILE A 79 1.15 12.80 8.91
C ILE A 79 1.63 13.95 9.82
N PRO A 80 0.85 14.44 10.81
CA PRO A 80 1.35 15.40 11.79
C PRO A 80 2.62 14.97 12.50
N PHE A 81 2.70 13.70 12.93
CA PHE A 81 3.92 13.17 13.58
C PHE A 81 5.12 13.19 12.65
N TYR A 82 4.93 12.80 11.39
CA TYR A 82 5.98 12.84 10.37
C TYR A 82 6.45 14.27 10.12
N LEU A 83 5.53 15.22 9.94
CA LEU A 83 5.84 16.64 9.74
C LEU A 83 6.57 17.25 10.94
N PHE A 84 6.18 16.89 12.16
CA PHE A 84 6.84 17.35 13.38
C PHE A 84 8.29 16.87 13.48
N TYR A 85 8.55 15.59 13.19
CA TYR A 85 9.90 15.04 13.20
C TYR A 85 10.79 15.64 12.10
N GLU A 86 10.21 15.82 10.92
CA GLU A 86 10.91 16.36 9.76
C GLU A 86 11.21 17.87 9.91
N TRP A 87 10.34 18.63 10.59
CA TRP A 87 10.62 20.01 10.98
C TRP A 87 11.85 20.11 11.87
N ARG A 88 12.06 19.12 12.74
CA ARG A 88 13.26 19.02 13.59
C ARG A 88 14.52 18.61 12.82
N SER A 89 14.38 17.95 11.67
CA SER A 89 15.50 17.42 10.85
C SER A 89 15.86 18.26 9.62
N GLY A 90 15.17 19.37 9.36
CA GLY A 90 15.59 20.37 8.36
C GLY A 90 15.08 20.18 6.92
N TRP A 91 13.90 19.58 6.72
CA TRP A 91 13.11 19.67 5.45
C TRP A 91 13.79 19.22 4.14
N ALA A 92 14.87 18.43 4.21
CA ALA A 92 15.70 18.18 3.03
C ALA A 92 15.03 17.32 1.93
N SER A 93 13.95 16.57 2.21
CA SER A 93 13.31 15.70 1.21
C SER A 93 11.82 15.43 1.45
N THR A 94 11.15 16.20 2.29
CA THR A 94 9.77 15.97 2.76
C THR A 94 8.77 15.90 1.61
N LEU A 95 8.82 16.88 0.68
CA LEU A 95 7.91 16.95 -0.46
C LEU A 95 8.07 15.76 -1.42
N LYS A 96 9.31 15.27 -1.61
CA LYS A 96 9.57 14.10 -2.45
C LYS A 96 9.04 12.82 -1.80
N GLN A 97 9.17 12.69 -0.48
CA GLN A 97 8.66 11.54 0.28
C GLN A 97 7.12 11.56 0.35
N LEU A 98 6.52 12.72 0.60
CA LEU A 98 5.06 12.90 0.58
C LEU A 98 4.48 12.60 -0.81
N LYS A 99 5.12 13.09 -1.88
CA LYS A 99 4.70 12.78 -3.25
C LYS A 99 4.82 11.28 -3.56
N ALA A 100 5.88 10.62 -3.07
CA ALA A 100 6.07 9.18 -3.20
C ALA A 100 5.04 8.36 -2.39
N ALA A 101 4.54 8.88 -1.27
CA ALA A 101 3.51 8.27 -0.44
C ALA A 101 2.07 8.67 -0.84
N ALA A 102 1.92 9.68 -1.71
CA ALA A 102 0.62 10.25 -2.06
C ALA A 102 -0.33 9.20 -2.68
N TRP A 103 0.19 8.29 -3.50
CA TRP A 103 -0.63 7.22 -4.10
C TRP A 103 -1.32 6.39 -3.02
N MET A 104 -0.66 6.10 -1.90
CA MET A 104 -1.23 5.31 -0.81
C MET A 104 -2.31 6.11 -0.07
N LEU A 105 -2.05 7.38 0.24
CA LEU A 105 -3.03 8.23 0.93
C LEU A 105 -4.29 8.40 0.09
N VAL A 106 -4.14 8.67 -1.21
CA VAL A 106 -5.27 8.79 -2.13
C VAL A 106 -5.95 7.43 -2.33
N TYR A 107 -5.20 6.33 -2.34
CA TYR A 107 -5.77 4.99 -2.46
C TYR A 107 -6.64 4.61 -1.26
N LEU A 108 -6.18 4.92 -0.05
CA LEU A 108 -6.95 4.71 1.16
C LEU A 108 -8.22 5.56 1.15
N LEU A 109 -8.13 6.83 0.73
CA LEU A 109 -9.32 7.66 0.55
C LEU A 109 -10.29 7.08 -0.49
N PHE A 110 -9.77 6.57 -1.61
CA PHE A 110 -10.55 5.89 -2.64
C PHE A 110 -11.27 4.65 -2.09
N LEU A 111 -10.57 3.78 -1.35
CA LEU A 111 -11.17 2.62 -0.69
C LEU A 111 -12.26 3.03 0.31
N SER A 112 -12.05 4.12 1.06
CA SER A 112 -13.05 4.68 1.96
C SER A 112 -14.29 5.14 1.20
N LEU A 113 -14.11 5.95 0.14
CA LEU A 113 -15.22 6.46 -0.67
C LEU A 113 -16.01 5.32 -1.32
N ILE A 114 -15.34 4.28 -1.83
CA ILE A 114 -16.01 3.10 -2.38
C ILE A 114 -16.72 2.31 -1.28
N SER A 115 -16.12 2.19 -0.09
CA SER A 115 -16.78 1.54 1.06
C SER A 115 -18.06 2.28 1.48
N LEU A 116 -18.10 3.61 1.33
CA LEU A 116 -19.28 4.43 1.57
C LEU A 116 -20.34 4.31 0.45
N ILE A 117 -19.92 4.31 -0.81
CA ILE A 117 -20.80 4.37 -2.01
C ILE A 117 -21.25 2.98 -2.49
N GLY A 118 -20.55 1.93 -2.07
CA GLY A 118 -20.76 0.55 -2.49
C GLY A 118 -22.10 -0.06 -2.04
N SER A 119 -22.27 -1.35 -2.31
CA SER A 119 -23.53 -2.05 -2.11
C SER A 119 -23.95 -2.14 -0.63
N SER A 120 -25.26 -2.22 -0.39
CA SER A 120 -25.84 -2.34 0.97
C SER A 120 -25.31 -3.54 1.77
N GLU A 121 -24.89 -4.61 1.09
CA GLU A 121 -24.27 -5.81 1.70
C GLU A 121 -23.00 -5.51 2.51
N PHE A 122 -22.29 -4.42 2.16
CA PHE A 122 -21.08 -3.96 2.85
C PHE A 122 -21.32 -2.69 3.66
N ASN A 123 -22.60 -2.38 3.94
CA ASN A 123 -23.05 -1.21 4.70
C ASN A 123 -22.86 0.13 3.96
N GLY A 124 -22.84 0.11 2.62
CA GLY A 124 -22.76 1.30 1.76
C GLY A 124 -24.13 1.82 1.28
N LEU A 125 -24.13 3.00 0.64
CA LEU A 125 -25.31 3.73 0.13
C LEU A 125 -26.04 3.07 -1.05
N ASN A 126 -25.57 1.89 -1.50
CA ASN A 126 -26.16 1.07 -2.56
C ASN A 126 -26.24 1.74 -3.95
N TRP A 127 -25.33 2.66 -4.24
CA TRP A 127 -25.25 3.30 -5.57
C TRP A 127 -24.58 2.42 -6.62
N ILE A 128 -23.65 1.55 -6.21
CA ILE A 128 -23.02 0.56 -7.08
C ILE A 128 -23.48 -0.83 -6.63
N HIS A 129 -24.29 -1.48 -7.46
CA HIS A 129 -24.79 -2.82 -7.19
C HIS A 129 -23.72 -3.88 -7.48
N TYR A 130 -23.74 -4.92 -6.67
CA TYR A 130 -22.99 -6.14 -6.91
C TYR A 130 -23.30 -6.70 -8.31
N PRO A 131 -22.30 -7.14 -9.12
CA PRO A 131 -20.86 -7.25 -8.84
C PRO A 131 -20.01 -6.10 -9.42
N LEU A 132 -20.62 -4.97 -9.79
CA LEU A 132 -19.89 -3.85 -10.40
C LEU A 132 -18.93 -3.17 -9.41
N ASP A 133 -19.22 -3.26 -8.11
CA ASP A 133 -18.35 -2.84 -7.01
C ASP A 133 -16.96 -3.50 -7.09
N PHE A 134 -16.89 -4.80 -7.34
CA PHE A 134 -15.62 -5.51 -7.51
C PHE A 134 -14.86 -5.06 -8.74
N VAL A 135 -15.55 -4.81 -9.86
CA VAL A 135 -14.88 -4.32 -11.08
C VAL A 135 -14.25 -2.95 -10.83
N VAL A 136 -14.97 -2.04 -10.18
CA VAL A 136 -14.45 -0.71 -9.83
C VAL A 136 -13.23 -0.82 -8.90
N ILE A 137 -13.27 -1.71 -7.91
CA ILE A 137 -12.13 -1.94 -7.00
C ILE A 137 -10.94 -2.53 -7.78
N ILE A 138 -11.16 -3.52 -8.65
CA ILE A 138 -10.09 -4.14 -9.44
C ILE A 138 -9.42 -3.08 -10.34
N VAL A 139 -10.21 -2.32 -11.09
CA VAL A 139 -9.71 -1.29 -12.00
C VAL A 139 -8.99 -0.19 -11.23
N GLY A 140 -9.58 0.28 -10.12
CA GLY A 140 -8.96 1.25 -9.24
C GLY A 140 -7.64 0.74 -8.67
N ALA A 141 -7.65 -0.46 -8.08
CA ALA A 141 -6.47 -1.08 -7.50
C ALA A 141 -5.32 -1.21 -8.53
N LEU A 142 -5.62 -1.62 -9.76
CA LEU A 142 -4.60 -1.68 -10.83
C LEU A 142 -4.06 -0.29 -11.22
N GLY A 143 -4.93 0.72 -11.29
CA GLY A 143 -4.52 2.11 -11.55
C GLY A 143 -3.60 2.66 -10.45
N PHE A 144 -3.98 2.49 -9.18
CA PHE A 144 -3.18 2.90 -8.03
C PHE A 144 -1.89 2.09 -7.89
N TYR A 145 -1.93 0.80 -8.23
CA TYR A 145 -0.75 -0.07 -8.27
C TYR A 145 0.29 0.46 -9.27
N ALA A 146 -0.15 0.79 -10.49
CA ALA A 146 0.72 1.38 -11.50
C ALA A 146 1.29 2.74 -11.04
N TRP A 147 0.46 3.58 -10.41
CA TRP A 147 0.91 4.84 -9.85
C TRP A 147 1.91 4.66 -8.71
N GLY A 148 1.69 3.69 -7.83
CA GLY A 148 2.58 3.37 -6.71
C GLY A 148 3.95 2.88 -7.17
N ILE A 149 4.00 2.03 -8.19
CA ILE A 149 5.27 1.57 -8.80
C ILE A 149 6.03 2.77 -9.37
N ASN A 150 5.36 3.65 -10.12
CA ASN A 150 6.02 4.79 -10.75
C ASN A 150 6.45 5.89 -9.76
N SER A 151 5.97 5.84 -8.51
CA SER A 151 6.26 6.84 -7.47
C SER A 151 7.51 6.52 -6.65
N HIS A 152 8.32 5.53 -7.05
CA HIS A 152 9.54 5.15 -6.34
C HIS A 152 10.60 6.27 -6.33
N ILE A 153 11.39 6.35 -5.26
CA ILE A 153 12.40 7.40 -5.08
C ILE A 153 13.79 6.81 -4.78
N PHE A 154 14.81 7.30 -5.49
CA PHE A 154 16.20 6.96 -5.23
C PHE A 154 16.74 7.78 -4.04
N SER A 155 16.71 7.19 -2.85
CA SER A 155 17.23 7.82 -1.64
C SER A 155 18.77 7.74 -1.56
N LYS A 156 19.38 8.53 -0.66
CA LYS A 156 20.84 8.45 -0.38
C LYS A 156 21.27 7.03 0.05
N TYR A 157 20.36 6.26 0.66
CA TYR A 157 20.62 4.88 1.09
C TYR A 157 20.77 3.91 -0.09
N PHE A 158 20.19 4.22 -1.25
CA PHE A 158 20.30 3.38 -2.44
C PHE A 158 21.76 3.20 -2.90
N ARG A 159 22.54 4.29 -2.93
CA ARG A 159 23.97 4.24 -3.25
C ARG A 159 24.80 3.47 -2.23
N ARG A 160 24.37 3.46 -0.96
CA ARG A 160 25.02 2.65 0.08
C ARG A 160 24.68 1.17 -0.09
N ALA A 161 23.43 0.86 -0.42
CA ALA A 161 22.98 -0.50 -0.68
C ALA A 161 23.71 -1.12 -1.88
N ALA A 162 23.90 -0.38 -2.98
CA ALA A 162 24.68 -0.84 -4.13
C ALA A 162 26.10 -1.27 -3.74
N ARG A 163 26.82 -0.42 -2.98
CA ARG A 163 28.18 -0.73 -2.49
C ARG A 163 28.25 -1.96 -1.58
N VAL A 164 27.20 -2.23 -0.81
CA VAL A 164 27.12 -3.44 0.03
C VAL A 164 26.84 -4.67 -0.83
N ASN A 165 25.92 -4.55 -1.80
CA ASN A 165 25.58 -5.62 -2.72
C ASN A 165 26.78 -6.09 -3.57
N ASP A 166 27.67 -5.18 -3.98
CA ASP A 166 28.87 -5.55 -4.74
C ASP A 166 29.78 -6.52 -3.99
N LYS A 167 29.84 -6.37 -2.65
CA LYS A 167 30.63 -7.23 -1.76
C LYS A 167 29.99 -8.59 -1.50
N VAL A 168 28.72 -8.80 -1.88
CA VAL A 168 28.03 -10.07 -1.69
C VAL A 168 28.59 -11.12 -2.66
N LYS A 169 29.04 -12.24 -2.09
CA LYS A 169 29.39 -13.46 -2.82
C LYS A 169 28.14 -14.32 -2.92
N MET A 170 27.71 -14.60 -4.15
CA MET A 170 26.55 -15.46 -4.38
C MET A 170 26.95 -16.92 -4.15
N PRO A 171 26.14 -17.73 -3.46
CA PRO A 171 26.35 -19.17 -3.42
C PRO A 171 26.35 -19.70 -4.86
N ARG A 172 27.26 -20.63 -5.18
CA ARG A 172 27.22 -21.35 -6.47
C ARG A 172 25.86 -22.06 -6.54
N GLN A 173 25.05 -21.66 -7.51
CA GLN A 173 23.82 -22.38 -7.87
C GLN A 173 24.17 -23.67 -8.57
#